data_AF-A0A931M5X0-F1
#
_entry.id   AF-A0A931M5X0-F1
#
_cell.length_a   1.000
_cell.length_b   1.000
_cell.length_c   1.000
_cell.angle_alpha   90.00
_cell.angle_beta   90.00
_cell.angle_gamma   90.00
#
_symmetry.space_group_name_H-M   'P 1'
#
loop_
_entity.id
_entity.type
_entity.pdbx_description
1 polymer ?
#
loop_
_entity_poly.entity_id
_entity_poly.type
_entity_poly.pdbx_seq_one_letter_code
_entity_poly.pdbx_strand_id
1 'polypeptide(L)'
;MLGLFKKKLPHCDALFEKYFSPWYDQEDRPTMTRPDMYVISGFNGQVLDLNKIQYLPDDLLEYNKKQLQTMADAALNDYQHIIKSDKLDLNVLDAVDKYFDRKKIAEILSKSDPKDFSNDYVIEVCEFGATLGYLFNQVDGYGWLYSHPYFHSIIVHKYTGYGITVFDWAVKKFSEYGVDDGFAAKFQMALESVKQQK
;
A
#
# COMPACT_ATOMS: atom_id res chain seq x y z
N MET A 1 24.87 -7.19 31.63
CA MET A 1 24.84 -5.74 31.39
C MET A 1 25.35 -5.51 29.97
N LEU A 2 24.45 -5.22 29.03
CA LEU A 2 24.68 -4.62 27.72
C LEU A 2 23.29 -4.65 27.05
N GLY A 3 22.52 -3.60 27.28
CA GLY A 3 21.18 -3.47 26.70
C GLY A 3 21.31 -3.57 25.19
N LEU A 4 20.65 -4.58 24.60
CA LEU A 4 20.34 -4.57 23.18
C LEU A 4 19.57 -3.27 22.93
N PHE A 5 20.25 -2.26 22.42
CA PHE A 5 19.60 -1.17 21.72
C PHE A 5 18.76 -1.85 20.64
N LYS A 6 17.44 -1.94 20.85
CA LYS A 6 16.49 -2.25 19.78
C LYS A 6 16.78 -1.20 18.71
N LYS A 7 17.50 -1.57 17.63
CA LYS A 7 17.71 -0.67 16.50
C LYS A 7 16.32 -0.24 16.05
N LYS A 8 16.03 1.03 16.26
CA LYS A 8 14.79 1.68 15.84
C LYS A 8 14.71 1.52 14.32
N LEU A 9 13.57 1.06 13.82
CA LEU A 9 13.34 1.03 12.38
C LEU A 9 13.45 2.45 11.82
N PRO A 10 13.76 2.63 10.53
CA PRO A 10 13.78 3.97 9.94
C PRO A 10 12.37 4.59 9.85
N HIS A 11 12.32 5.92 9.73
CA HIS A 11 11.10 6.67 9.46
C HIS A 11 10.53 6.30 8.08
N CYS A 12 9.20 6.30 7.91
CA CYS A 12 8.55 5.93 6.64
C CYS A 12 9.03 6.80 5.47
N ASP A 13 9.13 8.11 5.66
CA ASP A 13 9.61 9.03 4.61
C ASP A 13 11.07 8.74 4.19
N ALA A 14 11.95 8.38 5.13
CA ALA A 14 13.31 8.00 4.79
C ALA A 14 13.37 6.68 4.00
N LEU A 15 12.47 5.74 4.29
CA LEU A 15 12.33 4.51 3.51
C LEU A 15 11.72 4.79 2.13
N PHE A 16 10.71 5.66 2.06
CA PHE A 16 10.07 6.06 0.81
C PHE A 16 11.07 6.75 -0.11
N GLU A 17 11.78 7.76 0.38
CA GLU A 17 12.79 8.50 -0.38
C GLU A 17 13.90 7.58 -0.88
N LYS A 18 14.30 6.59 -0.07
CA LYS A 18 15.38 5.66 -0.40
C LYS A 18 14.96 4.56 -1.40
N TYR A 19 13.78 3.97 -1.24
CA TYR A 19 13.38 2.76 -1.96
C TYR A 19 12.29 2.95 -3.01
N PHE A 20 11.49 4.03 -2.92
CA PHE A 20 10.34 4.27 -3.81
C PHE A 20 10.51 5.52 -4.68
N SER A 21 10.96 6.64 -4.11
CA SER A 21 11.20 7.90 -4.82
C SER A 21 12.08 7.78 -6.08
N PRO A 22 13.16 6.97 -6.12
CA PRO A 22 14.02 6.86 -7.30
C PRO A 22 13.31 6.34 -8.55
N TRP A 23 12.20 5.62 -8.37
CA TRP A 23 11.42 4.98 -9.43
C TRP A 23 10.31 5.87 -10.00
N TYR A 24 10.12 7.06 -9.44
CA TYR A 24 9.33 8.12 -10.07
C TYR A 24 10.16 8.86 -11.12
N ASP A 25 9.45 9.50 -12.05
CA ASP A 25 10.03 10.46 -12.98
C ASP A 25 10.80 11.54 -12.23
N GLN A 26 11.96 11.91 -12.76
CA GLN A 26 12.95 12.74 -12.04
C GLN A 26 12.39 14.10 -11.60
N GLU A 27 11.46 14.66 -12.37
CA GLU A 27 10.86 15.98 -12.13
C GLU A 27 9.83 15.98 -11.00
N ASP A 28 9.25 14.82 -10.69
CA ASP A 28 8.11 14.65 -9.77
C ASP A 28 8.42 13.75 -8.57
N ARG A 29 9.71 13.50 -8.29
CA ARG A 29 10.13 12.60 -7.21
C ARG A 29 9.64 13.06 -5.84
N PRO A 30 8.68 12.35 -5.20
CA PRO A 30 8.23 12.71 -3.87
C PRO A 30 9.29 12.32 -2.85
N THR A 31 9.43 13.11 -1.80
CA THR A 31 10.38 12.85 -0.70
C THR A 31 9.71 12.34 0.57
N MET A 32 8.38 12.22 0.56
CA MET A 32 7.59 11.80 1.72
C MET A 32 6.41 10.93 1.33
N THR A 33 5.98 10.11 2.28
CA THR A 33 4.73 9.35 2.16
C THR A 33 3.52 10.28 2.16
N ARG A 34 2.47 9.92 1.42
CA ARG A 34 1.20 10.66 1.39
C ARG A 34 0.39 10.42 2.68
N PRO A 35 -0.57 11.31 3.02
CA PRO A 35 -1.54 11.05 4.08
C PRO A 35 -2.27 9.72 3.87
N ASP A 36 -2.70 9.08 4.95
CA ASP A 36 -3.38 7.79 4.88
C ASP A 36 -4.67 7.87 4.06
N MET A 37 -5.42 8.95 4.23
CA MET A 37 -6.64 9.22 3.50
C MET A 37 -6.73 10.73 3.20
N TYR A 38 -7.31 11.08 2.06
CA TYR A 38 -7.61 12.46 1.69
C TYR A 38 -8.78 12.49 0.71
N VAL A 39 -9.46 13.63 0.57
CA VAL A 39 -10.45 13.80 -0.50
C VAL A 39 -9.70 14.14 -1.79
N ILE A 40 -9.93 13.37 -2.86
CA ILE A 40 -9.22 13.59 -4.12
C ILE A 40 -9.56 14.97 -4.71
N SER A 41 -8.56 15.59 -5.34
CA SER A 41 -8.77 16.86 -6.02
C SER A 41 -9.84 16.73 -7.11
N GLY A 42 -10.71 17.74 -7.21
CA GLY A 42 -11.80 17.77 -8.19
C GLY A 42 -13.08 17.03 -7.78
N PHE A 43 -13.13 16.37 -6.62
CA PHE A 43 -14.40 15.86 -6.10
C PHE A 43 -15.34 17.01 -5.74
N ASN A 44 -16.52 17.04 -6.35
CA ASN A 44 -17.51 18.11 -6.24
C ASN A 44 -18.80 17.67 -5.50
N GLY A 45 -18.76 16.53 -4.80
CA GLY A 45 -19.93 15.94 -4.14
C GLY A 45 -20.77 15.01 -5.04
N GLN A 46 -20.44 14.86 -6.32
CA GLN A 46 -21.12 13.93 -7.22
C GLN A 46 -20.45 12.56 -7.24
N VAL A 47 -21.25 11.51 -7.46
CA VAL A 47 -20.74 10.13 -7.58
C VAL A 47 -19.74 10.05 -8.73
N LEU A 48 -18.54 9.58 -8.43
CA LEU A 48 -17.45 9.44 -9.40
C LEU A 48 -17.69 8.25 -10.32
N ASP A 49 -17.43 8.45 -11.61
CA ASP A 49 -17.27 7.38 -12.58
C ASP A 49 -15.78 7.06 -12.71
N LEU A 50 -15.31 6.08 -11.95
CA LEU A 50 -13.88 5.73 -11.87
C LEU A 50 -13.30 5.31 -13.22
N ASN A 51 -14.13 4.87 -14.19
CA ASN A 51 -13.63 4.53 -15.52
C ASN A 51 -13.36 5.77 -16.37
N LYS A 52 -14.07 6.88 -16.13
CA LYS A 52 -13.94 8.13 -16.91
C LYS A 52 -12.87 9.08 -16.37
N ILE A 53 -12.53 8.97 -15.09
CA ILE A 53 -11.56 9.88 -14.44
C ILE A 53 -10.13 9.34 -14.44
N GLN A 54 -9.87 8.18 -15.07
CA GLN A 54 -8.51 7.69 -15.27
C GLN A 54 -7.73 8.68 -16.13
N TYR A 55 -6.49 8.98 -15.74
CA TYR A 55 -5.62 9.95 -16.43
C TYR A 55 -4.46 9.28 -17.16
N LEU A 56 -4.28 7.97 -16.98
CA LEU A 56 -3.27 7.21 -17.71
C LEU A 56 -3.75 6.94 -19.14
N PRO A 57 -2.85 7.00 -20.14
CA PRO A 57 -3.11 6.44 -21.46
C PRO A 57 -3.54 4.97 -21.39
N ASP A 58 -4.37 4.52 -22.33
CA ASP A 58 -5.01 3.18 -22.30
C ASP A 58 -4.00 2.03 -22.15
N ASP A 59 -2.86 2.09 -22.84
CA ASP A 59 -1.81 1.08 -22.76
C ASP A 59 -1.17 1.00 -21.37
N LEU A 60 -0.87 2.16 -20.78
CA LEU A 60 -0.30 2.25 -19.43
C LEU A 60 -1.32 1.90 -18.34
N LEU A 61 -2.59 2.24 -18.56
CA LEU A 61 -3.71 1.89 -17.70
C LEU A 61 -3.88 0.36 -17.64
N GLU A 62 -3.93 -0.31 -18.80
CA GLU A 62 -4.06 -1.77 -18.87
C GLU A 62 -2.81 -2.48 -18.32
N TYR A 63 -1.62 -1.94 -18.57
CA TYR A 63 -0.40 -2.42 -17.95
C TYR A 63 -0.49 -2.36 -16.41
N ASN A 64 -0.86 -1.22 -15.84
CA ASN A 64 -0.91 -1.04 -14.38
C ASN A 64 -2.01 -1.88 -13.72
N LYS A 65 -3.18 -2.04 -14.36
CA LYS A 65 -4.21 -2.99 -13.93
C LYS A 65 -3.63 -4.40 -13.80
N LYS A 66 -2.92 -4.85 -14.82
CA LYS A 66 -2.29 -6.17 -14.84
C LYS A 66 -1.19 -6.30 -13.78
N GLN A 67 -0.37 -5.26 -13.60
CA GLN A 67 0.67 -5.27 -12.56
C GLN A 67 0.06 -5.40 -11.16
N LEU A 68 -0.97 -4.61 -10.84
CA LEU A 68 -1.63 -4.69 -9.53
C LEU A 68 -2.29 -6.04 -9.27
N GLN A 69 -2.93 -6.64 -10.29
CA GLN A 69 -3.44 -8.00 -10.17
C GLN A 69 -2.32 -9.01 -9.97
N THR A 70 -1.22 -8.89 -10.72
CA THR A 70 -0.05 -9.78 -10.59
C THR A 70 0.56 -9.69 -9.19
N MET A 71 0.64 -8.50 -8.61
CA MET A 71 1.14 -8.31 -7.23
C MET A 71 0.19 -8.89 -6.19
N ALA A 72 -1.13 -8.79 -6.38
CA ALA A 72 -2.09 -9.44 -5.47
C ALA A 72 -2.02 -10.97 -5.55
N ASP A 73 -1.85 -11.53 -6.76
CA ASP A 73 -1.69 -12.98 -6.95
C ASP A 73 -0.35 -13.48 -6.39
N ALA A 74 0.73 -12.71 -6.56
CA ALA A 74 2.04 -12.98 -5.96
C ALA A 74 1.95 -12.96 -4.44
N ALA A 75 1.36 -11.91 -3.86
CA ALA A 75 1.14 -11.80 -2.42
C ALA A 75 0.40 -13.02 -1.85
N LEU A 76 -0.67 -13.48 -2.51
CA LEU A 76 -1.40 -14.68 -2.06
C LEU A 76 -0.51 -15.93 -2.05
N ASN A 77 0.31 -16.12 -3.08
CA ASN A 77 1.22 -17.27 -3.17
C ASN A 77 2.34 -17.19 -2.13
N ASP A 78 2.92 -16.00 -1.96
CA ASP A 78 4.03 -15.79 -1.05
C ASP A 78 3.54 -15.92 0.39
N TYR A 79 2.40 -15.34 0.76
CA TYR A 79 1.83 -15.45 2.11
C TYR A 79 1.47 -16.87 2.55
N GLN A 80 1.48 -17.87 1.65
CA GLN A 80 1.31 -19.28 2.00
C GLN A 80 2.38 -19.80 2.96
N HIS A 81 3.54 -19.14 3.08
CA HIS A 81 4.54 -19.50 4.10
C HIS A 81 4.21 -18.97 5.50
N ILE A 82 3.30 -17.99 5.59
CA ILE A 82 2.83 -17.37 6.84
C ILE A 82 1.52 -18.02 7.29
N ILE A 83 0.54 -18.13 6.39
CA ILE A 83 -0.79 -18.68 6.65
C ILE A 83 -1.30 -19.39 5.39
N LYS A 84 -1.86 -20.60 5.55
CA LYS A 84 -2.50 -21.31 4.42
C LYS A 84 -3.88 -20.71 4.16
N SER A 85 -4.09 -20.22 2.94
CA SER A 85 -5.35 -19.63 2.50
C SER A 85 -5.53 -19.79 0.99
N ASP A 86 -6.78 -19.85 0.51
CA ASP A 86 -7.13 -19.89 -0.90
C ASP A 86 -7.42 -18.50 -1.50
N LYS A 87 -7.48 -17.46 -0.65
CA LYS A 87 -7.77 -16.08 -1.04
C LYS A 87 -7.15 -15.07 -0.09
N LEU A 88 -7.03 -13.83 -0.57
CA LEU A 88 -6.73 -12.68 0.29
C LEU A 88 -8.01 -12.26 1.04
N ASP A 89 -7.96 -12.27 2.37
CA ASP A 89 -9.01 -11.76 3.25
C ASP A 89 -8.38 -11.08 4.49
N LEU A 90 -9.23 -10.62 5.42
CA LEU A 90 -8.75 -9.94 6.62
C LEU A 90 -8.00 -10.84 7.60
N ASN A 91 -8.21 -12.17 7.54
CA ASN A 91 -7.43 -13.10 8.36
C ASN A 91 -6.01 -13.22 7.80
N VAL A 92 -5.88 -13.25 6.47
CA VAL A 92 -4.57 -13.19 5.81
C VAL A 92 -3.86 -11.89 6.13
N LEU A 93 -4.55 -10.74 5.99
CA LEU A 93 -3.98 -9.42 6.29
C LEU A 93 -3.47 -9.35 7.75
N ASP A 94 -4.27 -9.78 8.72
CA ASP A 94 -3.90 -9.79 10.15
C ASP A 94 -2.70 -10.71 10.45
N ALA A 95 -2.65 -11.89 9.83
CA ALA A 95 -1.53 -12.83 10.00
C ALA A 95 -0.22 -12.27 9.42
N VAL A 96 -0.29 -11.70 8.22
CA VAL A 96 0.85 -11.07 7.54
C VAL A 96 1.36 -9.85 8.31
N ASP A 97 0.44 -9.00 8.76
CA ASP A 97 0.75 -7.83 9.60
C ASP A 97 1.52 -8.23 10.87
N LYS A 98 1.08 -9.30 11.56
CA LYS A 98 1.75 -9.82 12.76
C LYS A 98 3.09 -10.50 12.45
N TYR A 99 3.23 -11.12 11.28
CA TYR A 99 4.48 -11.77 10.86
C TYR A 99 5.59 -10.76 10.59
N PHE A 100 5.27 -9.64 9.93
CA PHE A 100 6.20 -8.53 9.69
C PHE A 100 6.34 -7.64 10.93
N ASP A 101 6.94 -8.21 11.97
CA ASP A 101 7.35 -7.48 13.16
C ASP A 101 8.61 -6.65 12.93
N ARG A 102 8.99 -5.86 13.95
CA ARG A 102 10.19 -5.00 13.89
C ARG A 102 11.47 -5.75 13.55
N LYS A 103 11.61 -7.00 14.01
CA LYS A 103 12.82 -7.81 13.78
C LYS A 103 12.86 -8.27 12.33
N LYS A 104 11.75 -8.78 11.80
CA LYS A 104 11.63 -9.24 10.42
C LYS A 104 11.85 -8.10 9.43
N ILE A 105 11.23 -6.94 9.67
CA ILE A 105 11.42 -5.75 8.84
C ILE A 105 12.88 -5.29 8.85
N ALA A 106 13.53 -5.25 10.02
CA ALA A 106 14.94 -4.88 10.11
C ALA A 106 15.86 -5.85 9.35
N GLU A 107 15.53 -7.15 9.35
CA GLU A 107 16.24 -8.17 8.59
C GLU A 107 16.13 -7.92 7.09
N ILE A 108 14.91 -7.71 6.57
CA ILE A 108 14.64 -7.44 5.16
C ILE A 108 15.36 -6.18 4.70
N LEU A 109 15.26 -5.08 5.46
CA LEU A 109 15.94 -3.83 5.18
C LEU A 109 17.47 -3.98 5.12
N SER A 110 18.04 -4.84 5.94
CA SER A 110 19.50 -5.05 5.98
C SER A 110 20.05 -5.77 4.74
N LYS A 111 19.20 -6.51 4.03
CA LYS A 111 19.55 -7.30 2.83
C LYS A 111 19.16 -6.59 1.52
N SER A 112 18.29 -5.58 1.60
CA SER A 112 17.69 -4.93 0.43
C SER A 112 18.55 -3.81 -0.15
N ASP A 113 19.01 -3.98 -1.40
CA ASP A 113 19.67 -2.93 -2.17
C ASP A 113 18.65 -1.94 -2.75
N PRO A 114 18.67 -0.65 -2.36
CA PRO A 114 17.74 0.35 -2.88
C PRO A 114 17.87 0.62 -4.39
N LYS A 115 18.95 0.18 -5.04
CA LYS A 115 19.12 0.32 -6.50
C LYS A 115 18.45 -0.79 -7.31
N ASP A 116 18.00 -1.85 -6.66
CA ASP A 116 17.28 -2.95 -7.29
C ASP A 116 15.79 -2.83 -6.97
N PHE A 117 14.94 -2.62 -7.98
CA PHE A 117 13.49 -2.55 -7.75
C PHE A 117 12.88 -3.88 -7.31
N SER A 118 13.60 -4.99 -7.53
CA SER A 118 13.17 -6.34 -7.17
C SER A 118 13.72 -6.78 -5.81
N ASN A 119 14.20 -5.85 -4.98
CA ASN A 119 14.68 -6.20 -3.64
C ASN A 119 13.52 -6.61 -2.72
N ASP A 120 13.82 -7.45 -1.73
CA ASP A 120 12.84 -7.99 -0.78
C ASP A 120 11.98 -6.90 -0.10
N TYR A 121 12.56 -5.77 0.31
CA TYR A 121 11.78 -4.70 0.94
C TYR A 121 10.71 -4.11 0.01
N VAL A 122 11.07 -3.85 -1.25
CA VAL A 122 10.13 -3.28 -2.23
C VAL A 122 9.04 -4.30 -2.58
N ILE A 123 9.41 -5.57 -2.78
CA ILE A 123 8.45 -6.66 -3.04
C ILE A 123 7.42 -6.72 -1.91
N GLU A 124 7.87 -6.84 -0.67
CA GLU A 124 6.98 -7.03 0.49
C GLU A 124 6.04 -5.82 0.70
N VAL A 125 6.55 -4.60 0.49
CA VAL A 125 5.72 -3.38 0.54
C VAL A 125 4.69 -3.35 -0.59
N CYS A 126 5.09 -3.71 -1.82
CA CYS A 126 4.17 -3.72 -2.96
C CYS A 126 3.10 -4.81 -2.85
N GLU A 127 3.45 -6.00 -2.36
CA GLU A 127 2.51 -7.08 -2.11
C GLU A 127 1.51 -6.72 -1.00
N PHE A 128 2.00 -6.10 0.08
CA PHE A 128 1.13 -5.66 1.17
C PHE A 128 0.17 -4.54 0.72
N GLY A 129 0.68 -3.57 -0.05
CA GLY A 129 -0.14 -2.51 -0.64
C GLY A 129 -1.17 -3.03 -1.66
N ALA A 130 -0.77 -3.99 -2.51
CA ALA A 130 -1.67 -4.65 -3.44
C ALA A 130 -2.73 -5.48 -2.71
N THR A 131 -2.38 -6.13 -1.60
CA THR A 131 -3.33 -6.85 -0.74
C THR A 131 -4.38 -5.91 -0.16
N LEU A 132 -3.97 -4.79 0.44
CA LEU A 132 -4.90 -3.77 0.93
C LEU A 132 -5.81 -3.25 -0.19
N GLY A 133 -5.24 -2.94 -1.36
CA GLY A 133 -5.99 -2.48 -2.51
C GLY A 133 -7.00 -3.51 -3.03
N TYR A 134 -6.59 -4.78 -3.13
CA TYR A 134 -7.47 -5.90 -3.48
C TYR A 134 -8.67 -5.98 -2.52
N LEU A 135 -8.42 -5.93 -1.22
CA LEU A 135 -9.45 -6.03 -0.18
C LEU A 135 -10.44 -4.86 -0.24
N PHE A 136 -9.96 -3.62 -0.40
CA PHE A 136 -10.86 -2.48 -0.56
C PHE A 136 -11.69 -2.61 -1.84
N ASN A 137 -11.10 -3.08 -2.94
CA ASN A 137 -11.79 -3.25 -4.22
C ASN A 137 -12.89 -4.34 -4.19
N GLN A 138 -12.95 -5.17 -3.14
CA GLN A 138 -14.08 -6.08 -2.89
C GLN A 138 -15.27 -5.40 -2.18
N VAL A 139 -15.10 -4.18 -1.67
CA VAL A 139 -16.13 -3.44 -0.94
C VAL A 139 -16.88 -2.52 -1.90
N ASP A 140 -18.22 -2.56 -1.88
CA ASP A 140 -19.03 -1.70 -2.73
C ASP A 140 -18.69 -0.21 -2.52
N GLY A 141 -18.60 0.50 -3.63
CA GLY A 141 -18.25 1.91 -3.66
C GLY A 141 -16.76 2.21 -3.79
N TYR A 142 -15.87 1.24 -3.58
CA TYR A 142 -14.43 1.43 -3.73
C TYR A 142 -13.93 0.93 -5.08
N GLY A 143 -12.91 1.58 -5.61
CA GLY A 143 -12.23 1.13 -6.81
C GLY A 143 -10.90 1.84 -7.04
N TRP A 144 -10.07 1.30 -7.93
CA TRP A 144 -8.77 1.85 -8.25
C TRP A 144 -8.84 3.14 -9.08
N LEU A 145 -8.05 4.12 -8.68
CA LEU A 145 -7.58 5.21 -9.54
C LEU A 145 -6.09 4.96 -9.82
N TYR A 146 -5.79 4.53 -11.03
CA TYR A 146 -4.47 4.03 -11.41
C TYR A 146 -3.49 5.17 -11.66
N SER A 147 -2.23 4.96 -11.32
CA SER A 147 -1.14 5.93 -11.50
C SER A 147 0.15 5.29 -12.01
N HIS A 148 1.09 6.11 -12.46
CA HIS A 148 2.44 5.70 -12.79
C HIS A 148 3.44 6.37 -11.82
N PRO A 149 4.36 5.61 -11.19
CA PRO A 149 4.43 4.14 -11.19
C PRO A 149 3.20 3.48 -10.56
N TYR A 150 3.00 2.18 -10.78
CA TYR A 150 1.77 1.49 -10.32
C TYR A 150 1.54 1.62 -8.80
N PHE A 151 2.61 1.66 -7.99
CA PHE A 151 2.54 1.83 -6.54
C PHE A 151 2.18 3.27 -6.11
N HIS A 152 2.02 4.21 -7.05
CA HIS A 152 1.38 5.51 -6.78
C HIS A 152 -0.15 5.45 -6.87
N SER A 153 -0.71 4.36 -7.41
CA SER A 153 -2.17 4.16 -7.50
C SER A 153 -2.84 4.21 -6.13
N ILE A 154 -4.09 4.64 -6.11
CA ILE A 154 -4.89 4.76 -4.89
C ILE A 154 -6.22 4.04 -5.05
N ILE A 155 -6.83 3.68 -3.93
CA ILE A 155 -8.22 3.28 -3.87
C ILE A 155 -9.08 4.51 -3.64
N VAL A 156 -10.18 4.66 -4.36
CA VAL A 156 -11.12 5.78 -4.21
C VAL A 156 -12.51 5.27 -3.88
N HIS A 157 -13.16 5.88 -2.90
CA HIS A 157 -14.58 5.68 -2.64
C HIS A 157 -15.43 6.62 -3.51
N LYS A 158 -16.16 6.06 -4.47
CA LYS A 158 -16.87 6.79 -5.53
C LYS A 158 -17.94 7.77 -5.03
N TYR A 159 -18.48 7.56 -3.83
CA TYR A 159 -19.55 8.41 -3.28
C TYR A 159 -19.05 9.62 -2.50
N THR A 160 -17.83 9.56 -1.95
CA THR A 160 -17.29 10.60 -1.05
C THR A 160 -16.00 11.22 -1.55
N GLY A 161 -15.40 10.66 -2.61
CA GLY A 161 -14.13 11.11 -3.15
C GLY A 161 -12.93 10.84 -2.25
N TYR A 162 -13.08 10.09 -1.15
CA TYR A 162 -11.92 9.73 -0.32
C TYR A 162 -11.00 8.78 -1.09
N GLY A 163 -9.75 9.19 -1.27
CA GLY A 163 -8.62 8.41 -1.72
C GLY A 163 -7.88 7.78 -0.54
N ILE A 164 -7.45 6.53 -0.71
CA ILE A 164 -6.68 5.73 0.26
C ILE A 164 -5.37 5.30 -0.40
N THR A 165 -4.26 5.68 0.22
CA THR A 165 -2.89 5.51 -0.29
C THR A 165 -2.30 4.17 0.15
N VAL A 166 -2.86 3.07 -0.35
CA VAL A 166 -2.57 1.71 0.14
C VAL A 166 -1.08 1.31 0.09
N PHE A 167 -0.30 1.87 -0.83
CA PHE A 167 1.15 1.64 -0.88
C PHE A 167 1.92 2.50 0.13
N ASP A 168 1.51 3.75 0.37
CA ASP A 168 2.09 4.57 1.44
C ASP A 168 1.77 3.99 2.82
N TRP A 169 0.58 3.40 2.99
CA TRP A 169 0.21 2.59 4.15
C TRP A 169 1.17 1.42 4.35
N ALA A 170 1.50 0.70 3.28
CA ALA A 170 2.47 -0.38 3.33
C ALA A 170 3.87 0.13 3.69
N VAL A 171 4.35 1.25 3.11
CA VAL A 171 5.63 1.84 3.52
C VAL A 171 5.61 2.20 5.01
N LYS A 172 4.50 2.72 5.54
CA LYS A 172 4.35 3.01 6.97
C LYS A 172 4.36 1.73 7.81
N LYS A 173 3.71 0.65 7.36
CA LYS A 173 3.75 -0.68 8.01
C LYS A 173 5.18 -1.15 8.18
N PHE A 174 6.00 -1.05 7.13
CA PHE A 174 7.39 -1.50 7.16
C PHE A 174 8.37 -0.45 7.71
N SER A 175 7.87 0.49 8.51
CA SER A 175 8.66 1.56 9.14
C SER A 175 8.49 1.60 10.65
N GLU A 176 9.18 2.54 11.31
CA GLU A 176 9.07 2.72 12.75
C GLU A 176 7.64 2.91 13.28
N TYR A 177 6.84 3.73 12.59
CA TYR A 177 5.57 4.22 13.09
C TYR A 177 4.46 3.20 12.91
N GLY A 178 4.33 2.62 11.71
CA GLY A 178 3.18 1.78 11.37
C GLY A 178 3.36 0.29 11.66
N VAL A 179 4.54 -0.16 12.08
CA VAL A 179 4.81 -1.61 12.33
C VAL A 179 3.87 -2.25 13.35
N ASP A 180 3.31 -1.47 14.28
CA ASP A 180 2.42 -1.97 15.33
C ASP A 180 0.97 -1.47 15.18
N ASP A 181 0.58 -0.94 14.00
CA ASP A 181 -0.74 -0.29 13.79
C ASP A 181 -1.93 -1.26 13.80
N GLY A 182 -1.75 -2.53 13.47
CA GLY A 182 -2.86 -3.49 13.33
C GLY A 182 -3.69 -3.22 12.07
N PHE A 183 -3.22 -3.66 10.91
CA PHE A 183 -3.79 -3.24 9.61
C PHE A 183 -5.19 -3.78 9.31
N ALA A 184 -5.56 -4.94 9.86
CA ALA A 184 -6.94 -5.42 9.75
C ALA A 184 -7.94 -4.50 10.48
N ALA A 185 -7.57 -3.99 11.67
CA ALA A 185 -8.37 -3.02 12.40
C ALA A 185 -8.37 -1.66 11.69
N LYS A 186 -7.20 -1.19 11.24
CA LYS A 186 -7.05 0.05 10.47
C LYS A 186 -7.91 0.07 9.20
N PHE A 187 -7.96 -1.05 8.48
CA PHE A 187 -8.83 -1.24 7.32
C PHE A 187 -10.31 -1.03 7.67
N GLN A 188 -10.79 -1.67 8.74
CA GLN A 188 -12.18 -1.53 9.20
C GLN A 188 -12.49 -0.08 9.61
N MET A 189 -11.60 0.56 10.37
CA MET A 189 -11.77 1.95 10.79
C MET A 189 -11.83 2.91 9.61
N ALA A 190 -11.06 2.69 8.55
CA ALA A 190 -11.14 3.49 7.34
C ALA A 190 -12.50 3.32 6.63
N LEU A 191 -13.01 2.09 6.52
CA LEU A 191 -14.35 1.86 5.97
C LEU A 191 -15.44 2.59 6.77
N GLU A 192 -15.36 2.56 8.10
CA GLU A 192 -16.31 3.25 8.99
C GLU A 192 -16.21 4.76 8.87
N SER A 193 -14.99 5.30 8.82
CA SER A 193 -14.73 6.74 8.70
C SER A 193 -15.31 7.31 7.41
N VAL A 194 -15.21 6.58 6.30
CA VAL A 194 -15.82 6.99 5.02
C VAL A 194 -17.35 6.93 5.06
N LYS A 195 -17.93 5.94 5.76
CA LYS A 195 -19.39 5.81 5.89
C LYS A 195 -20.01 6.95 6.70
N GLN A 196 -19.33 7.43 7.74
CA GLN A 196 -19.81 8.54 8.59
C GLN A 196 -19.83 9.91 7.88
N GLN A 197 -19.26 10.00 6.68
CA GLN A 197 -19.19 11.22 5.87
C GLN A 197 -20.26 11.28 4.78
N LYS A 198 -21.15 10.27 4.71
CA LYS A 198 -22.37 10.30 3.88
C LYS A 198 -23.51 10.97 4.63
#